data_AF-A0A645GJL5-F1
#
_entry.id   AF-A0A645GJL5-F1
#
_cell.length_a   1.000
_cell.length_b   1.000
_cell.length_c   1.000
_cell.angle_alpha   90.00
_cell.angle_beta   90.00
_cell.angle_gamma   90.00
#
_symmetry.space_group_name_H-M   'P 1'
#
loop_
_entity.id
_entity.type
_entity.pdbx_description
1 polymer ?
#
loop_
_entity_poly.entity_id
_entity_poly.type
_entity_poly.pdbx_seq_one_letter_code
_entity_poly.pdbx_strand_id
1 'polypeptide(L)'
;MSLHQIVLAEIRRVTSEAKKHTEQFLQRAMDKHQSQLKREISSKARELEKAQKRLADLDKLLQKAFEQLALENLSETKFKALTGNYETERQELTQRFGKLEQEIRSGRDTMLNADRFMVIVDRYTDIQKLTSEIVREFVEKIVVHERSEPWKKKNSTQQVNVYFNFAGKV
;
A
#
# COMPACT_ATOMS: atom_id res chain seq x y z
N MET A 1 -26.22 -0.21 -22.01
CA MET A 1 -25.64 1.00 -21.36
C MET A 1 -24.22 1.16 -21.86
N SER A 2 -23.79 2.39 -22.12
CA SER A 2 -22.39 2.65 -22.49
C SER A 2 -21.49 2.61 -21.25
N LEU A 3 -20.19 2.32 -21.43
CA LEU A 3 -19.22 2.30 -20.33
C LEU A 3 -19.24 3.60 -19.52
N HIS A 4 -19.39 4.73 -20.21
CA HIS A 4 -19.49 6.06 -19.61
C HIS A 4 -20.67 6.17 -18.62
N GLN A 5 -21.83 5.61 -18.98
CA GLN A 5 -23.02 5.62 -18.11
C GLN A 5 -22.83 4.76 -16.87
N ILE A 6 -22.15 3.62 -17.00
CA ILE A 6 -21.85 2.71 -15.87
C ILE A 6 -20.93 3.38 -14.88
N VAL A 7 -19.82 3.97 -15.36
CA VAL A 7 -18.84 4.65 -14.50
C VAL A 7 -19.46 5.86 -13.80
N LEU A 8 -20.25 6.66 -14.51
CA LEU A 8 -20.95 7.82 -13.92
C LEU A 8 -21.98 7.40 -12.86
N ALA A 9 -22.74 6.33 -13.12
CA ALA A 9 -23.70 5.80 -12.16
C ALA A 9 -23.01 5.30 -10.88
N GLU A 10 -21.88 4.60 -11.01
CA GLU A 10 -21.16 4.08 -9.84
C GLU A 10 -20.50 5.20 -9.02
N ILE A 11 -19.88 6.19 -9.67
CA ILE A 11 -19.32 7.36 -8.97
C ILE A 11 -20.44 8.11 -8.22
N ARG A 12 -21.62 8.28 -8.85
CA ARG A 12 -22.79 8.89 -8.19
C ARG A 12 -23.32 8.05 -7.03
N ARG A 13 -23.31 6.73 -7.15
CA ARG A 13 -23.71 5.82 -6.06
C ARG A 13 -22.77 5.97 -4.86
N VAL A 14 -21.47 5.87 -5.09
CA VAL A 14 -20.44 5.98 -4.04
C VAL A 14 -20.47 7.35 -3.37
N THR A 15 -20.59 8.44 -4.14
CA THR A 15 -20.70 9.81 -3.58
C THR A 15 -22.02 10.02 -2.82
N SER A 16 -23.14 9.46 -3.30
CA SER A 16 -24.44 9.55 -2.61
C SER A 16 -24.50 8.71 -1.33
N GLU A 17 -23.96 7.49 -1.36
CA GLU A 17 -23.83 6.63 -0.17
C GLU A 17 -22.92 7.27 0.87
N ALA A 18 -21.81 7.88 0.44
CA ALA A 18 -20.93 8.64 1.32
C ALA A 18 -21.66 9.81 2.01
N LYS A 19 -22.58 10.47 1.31
CA LYS A 19 -23.38 11.57 1.85
C LYS A 19 -24.50 11.11 2.79
N LYS A 20 -25.22 10.04 2.44
CA LYS A 20 -26.37 9.52 3.21
C LYS A 20 -25.95 8.90 4.54
N HIS A 21 -24.77 8.29 4.60
CA HIS A 21 -24.19 7.78 5.84
C HIS A 21 -23.32 8.84 6.53
N THR A 22 -23.91 10.02 6.75
CA THR A 22 -23.52 11.17 7.59
C THR A 22 -22.01 11.43 7.71
N GLU A 23 -21.56 12.63 7.30
CA GLU A 23 -20.18 13.15 7.51
C GLU A 23 -19.51 12.60 8.78
N GLN A 24 -20.19 12.63 9.92
CA GLN A 24 -19.66 12.15 11.19
C GLN A 24 -19.34 10.65 11.27
N PHE A 25 -20.09 9.75 10.61
CA PHE A 25 -19.82 8.31 10.67
C PHE A 25 -18.66 7.93 9.76
N LEU A 26 -18.64 8.43 8.52
CA LEU A 26 -17.53 8.25 7.59
C LEU A 26 -16.26 8.91 8.11
N GLN A 27 -16.35 10.13 8.61
CA GLN A 27 -15.22 10.83 9.22
C GLN A 27 -14.71 10.06 10.45
N ARG A 28 -15.56 9.59 11.37
CA ARG A 28 -15.11 8.77 12.52
C ARG A 28 -14.52 7.42 12.12
N ALA A 29 -15.11 6.73 11.14
CA ALA A 29 -14.63 5.44 10.66
C ALA A 29 -13.27 5.60 9.95
N MET A 30 -13.12 6.65 9.15
CA MET A 30 -11.87 7.00 8.49
C MET A 30 -10.83 7.51 9.47
N ASP A 31 -11.17 8.38 10.42
CA ASP A 31 -10.27 8.85 11.47
C ASP A 31 -9.73 7.68 12.29
N LYS A 32 -10.60 6.73 12.64
CA LYS A 32 -10.19 5.50 13.35
C LYS A 32 -9.26 4.66 12.48
N HIS A 33 -9.60 4.44 11.22
CA HIS A 33 -8.79 3.66 10.29
C HIS A 33 -7.43 4.32 10.00
N GLN A 34 -7.40 5.63 9.73
CA GLN A 34 -6.18 6.42 9.53
C GLN A 34 -5.33 6.46 10.80
N SER A 35 -5.93 6.60 11.97
CA SER A 35 -5.22 6.57 13.25
C SER A 35 -4.59 5.19 13.49
N GLN A 36 -5.31 4.10 13.20
CA GLN A 36 -4.76 2.74 13.24
C GLN A 36 -3.61 2.57 12.24
N LEU A 37 -3.81 2.95 10.98
CA LEU A 37 -2.80 2.85 9.93
C LEU A 37 -1.55 3.69 10.25
N LYS A 38 -1.73 4.90 10.80
CA LYS A 38 -0.62 5.75 11.27
C LYS A 38 0.15 5.10 12.42
N ARG A 39 -0.54 4.46 13.36
CA ARG A 39 0.10 3.70 14.45
C ARG A 39 0.88 2.52 13.90
N GLU A 40 0.32 1.77 12.94
CA GLU A 40 1.00 0.66 12.29
C GLU A 40 2.24 1.12 11.53
N ILE A 41 2.14 2.17 10.71
CA ILE A 41 3.29 2.77 10.01
C ILE A 41 4.35 3.22 11.01
N SER A 42 3.95 3.89 12.11
CA SER A 42 4.90 4.32 13.14
C SER A 42 5.57 3.15 13.85
N SER A 43 4.84 2.06 14.10
CA SER A 43 5.40 0.84 14.71
C SER A 43 6.41 0.19 13.77
N LYS A 44 6.06 0.02 12.49
CA LYS A 44 6.94 -0.54 11.46
C LYS A 44 8.18 0.34 11.24
N ALA A 45 8.03 1.67 11.27
CA ALA A 45 9.16 2.59 11.16
C ALA A 45 10.15 2.44 12.35
N ARG A 46 9.64 2.25 13.57
CA ARG A 46 10.49 1.96 14.74
C ARG A 46 11.18 0.61 14.62
N GLU A 47 10.50 -0.39 14.10
CA GLU A 47 11.09 -1.71 13.84
C GLU A 47 12.20 -1.62 12.79
N LEU A 48 11.98 -0.87 11.72
CA LEU A 48 12.96 -0.58 10.69
C LEU A 48 14.19 0.12 11.26
N GLU A 49 14.02 1.14 12.12
CA GLU A 49 15.12 1.82 12.79
C GLU A 49 15.94 0.86 13.67
N LYS A 50 15.26 -0.05 14.40
CA LYS A 50 15.94 -1.09 15.20
C LYS A 50 16.73 -2.05 14.33
N ALA A 51 16.14 -2.52 13.22
CA ALA A 51 16.81 -3.40 12.27
C ALA A 51 18.04 -2.72 11.66
N GLN A 52 17.94 -1.43 11.29
CA GLN A 52 19.04 -0.64 10.76
C GLN A 52 20.19 -0.48 11.78
N LYS A 53 19.87 -0.20 13.05
CA LYS A 53 20.88 -0.16 14.12
C LYS A 53 21.57 -1.51 14.28
N ARG A 54 20.81 -2.60 14.26
CA ARG A 54 21.36 -3.95 14.38
C ARG A 54 22.27 -4.32 13.22
N LEU A 55 21.90 -3.98 11.98
CA LEU A 55 22.77 -4.16 10.81
C LEU A 55 24.09 -3.41 10.97
N ALA A 56 24.05 -2.14 11.37
CA ALA A 56 25.26 -1.35 11.60
C ALA A 56 26.14 -1.92 12.73
N ASP A 57 25.53 -2.51 13.76
CA ASP A 57 26.27 -3.18 14.84
C ASP A 57 26.91 -4.49 14.35
N LEU A 58 26.21 -5.27 13.52
CA LEU A 58 26.78 -6.47 12.88
C LEU A 58 27.98 -6.12 12.00
N ASP A 59 27.90 -5.04 11.21
CA ASP A 59 29.02 -4.58 10.38
C ASP A 59 30.25 -4.23 11.23
N LYS A 60 30.06 -3.55 12.37
CA LYS A 60 31.16 -3.25 13.32
C LYS A 60 31.75 -4.52 13.94
N LEU A 61 30.91 -5.50 14.28
CA LEU A 61 31.37 -6.78 14.85
C LEU A 61 32.18 -7.57 13.82
N LEU A 62 31.71 -7.60 12.57
CA LEU A 62 32.43 -8.25 11.45
C LEU A 62 33.77 -7.57 11.18
N GLN A 63 33.81 -6.23 11.17
CA GLN A 63 35.05 -5.48 11.00
C GLN A 63 36.06 -5.81 12.12
N LYS A 64 35.64 -5.81 13.39
CA LYS A 64 36.52 -6.19 14.51
C LYS A 64 37.00 -7.63 14.42
N ALA A 65 36.12 -8.56 14.03
CA ALA A 65 36.50 -9.96 13.84
C ALA A 65 37.55 -10.11 12.73
N PHE A 66 37.43 -9.33 11.65
CA PHE A 66 38.39 -9.30 10.56
C PHE A 66 39.74 -8.74 11.02
N GLU A 67 39.76 -7.67 11.80
CA GLU A 67 40.98 -7.11 12.40
C GLU A 67 41.70 -8.14 13.28
N GLN A 68 40.97 -8.92 14.10
CA GLN A 68 41.57 -9.98 14.92
C GLN A 68 42.14 -11.13 14.08
N LEU A 69 41.51 -11.47 12.96
CA LEU A 69 42.04 -12.44 12.00
C LEU A 69 43.33 -11.93 11.33
N ALA A 70 43.35 -10.66 10.91
CA ALA A 70 44.50 -10.04 10.26
C ALA A 70 45.72 -9.92 11.18
N LEU A 71 45.49 -9.78 12.50
CA LEU A 71 46.53 -9.78 13.53
C LEU A 71 46.93 -11.19 14.00
N GLU A 72 46.43 -12.25 13.35
CA GLU A 72 46.64 -13.66 13.72
C GLU A 72 46.18 -14.04 15.14
N ASN A 73 45.46 -13.15 15.82
CA ASN A 73 44.88 -13.38 17.15
C ASN A 73 43.63 -14.29 17.10
N LEU A 74 43.08 -14.50 15.90
CA LEU A 74 41.93 -15.35 15.64
C LEU A 74 42.22 -16.29 14.47
N SER A 75 42.02 -17.59 14.63
CA SER A 75 42.20 -18.54 13.53
C SER A 75 41.06 -18.45 12.51
N GLU A 76 41.36 -18.76 11.24
CA GLU A 76 40.38 -18.73 10.15
C GLU A 76 39.15 -19.60 10.43
N THR A 77 39.34 -20.77 11.06
CA THR A 77 38.25 -21.66 11.45
C THR A 77 37.31 -21.01 12.46
N LYS A 78 37.87 -20.33 13.47
CA LYS A 78 37.07 -19.61 14.48
C LYS A 78 36.39 -18.38 13.89
N PHE A 79 37.06 -17.67 12.98
CA PHE A 79 36.47 -16.55 12.26
C PHE A 79 35.24 -16.99 11.45
N LYS A 80 35.36 -18.03 10.60
CA LYS A 80 34.22 -18.55 9.81
C LYS A 80 33.06 -19.01 10.70
N ALA A 81 33.36 -19.69 11.81
CA ALA A 81 32.33 -20.12 12.75
C ALA A 81 31.60 -18.94 13.41
N LEU A 82 32.31 -17.85 13.74
CA LEU A 82 31.73 -16.67 14.36
C LEU A 82 30.92 -15.82 13.35
N THR A 83 31.45 -15.61 12.16
CA THR A 83 30.86 -14.73 11.14
C THR A 83 29.70 -15.39 10.38
N GLY A 84 29.64 -16.73 10.31
CA GLY A 84 28.53 -17.43 9.65
C GLY A 84 27.16 -17.10 10.23
N ASN A 85 27.05 -16.98 11.55
CA ASN A 85 25.79 -16.61 12.22
C ASN A 85 25.43 -15.14 11.96
N TYR A 86 26.43 -14.25 11.97
CA TYR A 86 26.22 -12.82 11.68
C TYR A 86 25.80 -12.57 10.23
N GLU A 87 26.35 -13.32 9.28
CA GLU A 87 25.94 -13.20 7.88
C GLU A 87 24.52 -13.70 7.64
N THR A 88 24.14 -14.81 8.28
CA THR A 88 22.74 -15.27 8.27
C THR A 88 21.81 -14.20 8.84
N GLU A 89 22.12 -13.66 10.02
CA GLU A 89 21.32 -12.61 10.65
C GLU A 89 21.24 -11.35 9.77
N ARG A 90 22.35 -10.94 9.13
CA ARG A 90 22.40 -9.80 8.22
C ARG A 90 21.50 -9.99 7.00
N GLN A 91 21.49 -11.19 6.41
CA GLN A 91 20.62 -11.51 5.28
C GLN A 91 19.14 -11.44 5.67
N GLU A 92 18.77 -12.04 6.81
CA GLU A 92 17.40 -12.00 7.33
C GLU A 92 16.93 -10.57 7.62
N LEU A 93 17.77 -9.76 8.27
CA LEU A 93 17.47 -8.36 8.56
C LEU A 93 17.34 -7.53 7.29
N THR A 94 18.17 -7.77 6.27
CA THR A 94 18.09 -7.07 4.98
C THR A 94 16.80 -7.38 4.24
N GLN A 95 16.39 -8.66 4.22
CA GLN A 95 15.10 -9.05 3.64
C GLN A 95 13.92 -8.41 4.39
N ARG A 96 13.98 -8.44 5.73
CA ARG A 96 12.96 -7.81 6.59
C ARG A 96 12.90 -6.29 6.39
N PHE A 97 14.04 -5.64 6.19
CA PHE A 97 14.13 -4.22 5.88
C PHE A 97 13.36 -3.86 4.61
N GLY A 98 13.64 -4.57 3.49
CA GLY A 98 12.93 -4.32 2.22
C GLY A 98 11.42 -4.53 2.33
N LYS A 99 10.99 -5.55 3.08
CA LYS A 99 9.58 -5.79 3.35
C LYS A 99 8.94 -4.65 4.17
N LEU A 100 9.59 -4.22 5.25
CA LEU A 100 9.11 -3.12 6.09
C LEU A 100 9.02 -1.80 5.31
N GLU A 101 9.99 -1.50 4.45
CA GLU A 101 9.95 -0.31 3.58
C GLU A 101 8.76 -0.35 2.64
N GLN A 102 8.52 -1.49 1.98
CA GLN A 102 7.40 -1.65 1.07
C GLN A 102 6.06 -1.48 1.78
N GLU A 103 5.91 -2.06 2.97
CA GLU A 103 4.69 -1.95 3.78
C GLU A 103 4.45 -0.53 4.31
N ILE A 104 5.52 0.19 4.70
CA ILE A 104 5.42 1.60 5.10
C ILE A 104 5.00 2.45 3.90
N ARG A 105 5.59 2.21 2.73
CA ARG A 105 5.26 2.95 1.51
C ARG A 105 3.80 2.73 1.10
N SER A 106 3.35 1.48 1.03
CA SER A 106 1.96 1.17 0.68
C SER A 106 0.96 1.73 1.68
N GLY A 107 1.28 1.69 2.98
CA GLY A 107 0.46 2.31 4.01
C GLY A 107 0.36 3.83 3.85
N ARG A 108 1.46 4.51 3.52
CA ARG A 108 1.46 5.97 3.26
C ARG A 108 0.66 6.33 2.02
N ASP A 109 0.81 5.57 0.93
CA ASP A 109 0.04 5.78 -0.29
C ASP A 109 -1.46 5.61 -0.03
N THR A 110 -1.84 4.61 0.77
CA THR A 110 -3.22 4.38 1.21
C THR A 110 -3.76 5.56 2.04
N MET A 111 -2.98 6.10 2.98
CA MET A 111 -3.38 7.28 3.75
C MET A 111 -3.62 8.50 2.84
N LEU A 112 -2.69 8.79 1.92
CA LEU A 112 -2.79 9.91 0.99
C LEU A 112 -4.02 9.81 0.07
N ASN A 113 -4.35 8.59 -0.36
CA ASN A 113 -5.52 8.36 -1.19
C ASN A 113 -6.83 8.58 -0.41
N ALA A 114 -6.88 8.16 0.86
CA ALA A 114 -8.04 8.41 1.73
C ALA A 114 -8.25 9.92 2.00
N ASP A 115 -7.18 10.67 2.27
CA ASP A 115 -7.25 12.13 2.47
C ASP A 115 -7.76 12.85 1.21
N ARG A 116 -7.26 12.46 0.03
CA ARG A 116 -7.73 13.00 -1.26
C ARG A 116 -9.20 12.71 -1.48
N PHE A 117 -9.67 11.50 -1.15
CA PHE A 117 -11.08 11.12 -1.33
C PHE A 117 -12.02 12.05 -0.56
N MET A 118 -11.69 12.41 0.68
CA MET A 118 -12.52 13.31 1.48
C MET A 118 -12.66 14.69 0.83
N VAL A 119 -11.56 15.24 0.32
CA VAL A 119 -11.58 16.53 -0.40
C VAL A 119 -12.42 16.44 -1.68
N ILE A 120 -12.34 15.31 -2.38
CA ILE A 120 -13.06 15.11 -3.64
C ILE A 120 -14.57 14.90 -3.38
N VAL A 121 -14.97 14.08 -2.40
CA VAL A 121 -16.39 13.87 -2.03
C VAL A 121 -17.04 15.18 -1.61
N ASP A 122 -16.33 15.99 -0.83
CA ASP A 122 -16.79 17.32 -0.42
C ASP A 122 -17.02 18.25 -1.63
N ARG A 123 -16.04 18.29 -2.55
CA ARG A 123 -16.07 19.13 -3.76
C ARG A 123 -17.13 18.73 -4.79
N TYR A 124 -17.38 17.43 -4.95
CA TYR A 124 -18.21 16.89 -6.04
C TYR A 124 -19.53 16.30 -5.53
N THR A 125 -20.23 17.09 -4.71
CA THR A 125 -21.52 16.70 -4.10
C THR A 125 -22.68 16.61 -5.09
N ASP A 126 -22.53 17.11 -6.33
CA ASP A 126 -23.50 16.99 -7.42
C ASP A 126 -22.81 16.84 -8.81
N ILE A 127 -22.26 15.64 -9.08
CA ILE A 127 -21.60 15.35 -10.37
C ILE A 127 -22.66 15.25 -11.48
N GLN A 128 -22.89 16.36 -12.19
CA GLN A 128 -23.79 16.43 -13.34
C GLN A 128 -23.23 15.74 -14.59
N LYS A 129 -21.90 15.76 -14.80
CA LYS A 129 -21.21 15.13 -15.94
C LYS A 129 -19.89 14.47 -15.50
N LEU A 130 -19.58 13.33 -16.11
CA LEU A 130 -18.30 12.65 -15.93
C LEU A 130 -17.22 13.39 -16.73
N THR A 131 -16.35 14.16 -16.06
CA THR A 131 -15.18 14.76 -16.70
C THR A 131 -13.97 13.83 -16.60
N SER A 132 -13.01 14.02 -17.50
CA SER A 132 -11.73 13.30 -17.49
C SER A 132 -10.98 13.46 -16.16
N GLU A 133 -11.13 14.61 -15.50
CA GLU A 133 -10.54 14.88 -14.19
C GLU A 133 -11.19 14.02 -13.10
N ILE A 134 -12.53 13.99 -13.05
CA ILE A 134 -13.29 13.18 -12.09
C ILE A 134 -12.94 11.70 -12.22
N VAL A 135 -12.81 11.17 -13.44
CA VAL A 135 -12.41 9.76 -13.63
C VAL A 135 -11.00 9.51 -13.08
N ARG A 136 -10.04 10.39 -13.35
CA ARG A 136 -8.66 10.24 -12.81
C ARG A 136 -8.63 10.35 -11.29
N GLU A 137 -9.47 11.19 -10.71
CA GLU A 137 -9.52 11.42 -9.27
C GLU A 137 -10.21 10.27 -8.52
N PHE A 138 -11.28 9.70 -9.07
CA PHE A 138 -12.04 8.64 -8.40
C PHE A 138 -11.59 7.22 -8.76
N VAL A 139 -11.17 6.98 -10.01
CA VAL A 139 -11.00 5.63 -10.56
C VAL A 139 -9.53 5.29 -10.75
N GLU A 140 -9.08 4.24 -10.07
CA GLU A 140 -7.74 3.65 -10.22
C GLU A 140 -7.61 2.91 -11.55
N LYS A 141 -8.59 2.06 -11.84
CA LYS A 141 -8.67 1.30 -13.09
C LYS A 141 -10.08 0.80 -13.36
N ILE A 142 -10.36 0.55 -14.63
CA ILE A 142 -11.60 -0.07 -15.08
C ILE A 142 -11.23 -1.38 -15.77
N VAL A 143 -11.70 -2.49 -15.22
CA VAL A 143 -11.48 -3.83 -15.80
C VAL A 143 -12.76 -4.25 -16.50
N VAL A 144 -12.69 -4.32 -17.83
CA VAL A 144 -13.78 -4.81 -18.67
C VAL A 144 -13.50 -6.26 -18.99
N HIS A 145 -14.37 -7.16 -18.54
CA HIS A 145 -14.24 -8.59 -18.79
C HIS A 145 -14.76 -8.96 -20.17
N GLU A 146 -14.39 -10.16 -20.60
CA GLU A 146 -14.95 -10.75 -21.81
C GLU A 146 -16.47 -10.93 -21.69
N ARG A 147 -17.13 -10.90 -22.85
CA ARG A 147 -18.57 -11.13 -22.94
C ARG A 147 -18.87 -12.59 -22.59
N SER A 148 -19.94 -12.80 -21.82
CA SER A 148 -20.42 -14.13 -21.47
C SER A 148 -20.71 -15.01 -22.70
N GLU A 149 -21.18 -14.40 -23.78
CA GLU A 149 -21.34 -15.03 -25.08
C GLU A 149 -20.71 -14.13 -26.17
N PRO A 150 -19.46 -14.40 -26.61
CA PRO A 150 -18.76 -13.58 -27.60
C PRO A 150 -19.45 -13.55 -28.98
N TRP A 151 -20.19 -14.62 -29.30
CA TRP A 151 -20.76 -14.87 -30.62
C TRP A 151 -22.17 -14.29 -30.83
N LYS A 152 -22.91 -13.95 -29.76
CA LYS A 152 -24.22 -13.32 -29.88
C LYS A 152 -24.10 -11.79 -29.84
N LYS A 153 -24.54 -11.12 -30.92
CA LYS A 153 -24.65 -9.64 -30.96
C LYS A 153 -25.77 -9.07 -30.08
N LYS A 154 -26.76 -9.89 -29.69
CA LYS A 154 -27.94 -9.51 -28.89
C LYS A 154 -27.98 -10.34 -27.60
N ASN A 155 -28.32 -9.72 -26.47
CA ASN A 155 -28.44 -10.33 -25.14
C ASN A 155 -27.13 -10.83 -24.48
N SER A 156 -25.96 -10.46 -25.00
CA SER A 156 -24.68 -10.76 -24.35
C SER A 156 -24.43 -9.82 -23.17
N THR A 157 -24.05 -10.37 -22.01
CA THR A 157 -23.71 -9.61 -20.80
C THR A 157 -22.20 -9.39 -20.72
N GLN A 158 -21.79 -8.19 -20.33
CA GLN A 158 -20.38 -7.83 -20.16
C GLN A 158 -20.18 -7.27 -18.76
N GLN A 159 -19.30 -7.91 -18.00
CA GLN A 159 -18.96 -7.46 -16.66
C GLN A 159 -17.93 -6.33 -16.72
N VAL A 160 -18.17 -5.26 -15.97
CA VAL A 160 -17.25 -4.13 -15.81
C VAL A 160 -17.01 -3.96 -14.31
N ASN A 161 -15.76 -4.04 -13.88
CA ASN A 161 -15.35 -3.75 -12.51
C ASN A 161 -14.65 -2.40 -12.49
N VAL A 162 -15.13 -1.48 -11.64
CA VAL A 162 -14.51 -0.17 -11.43
C VAL A 162 -13.76 -0.22 -10.09
N TYR A 163 -12.46 0.05 -10.13
CA TYR A 163 -11.62 0.12 -8.94
C TYR A 163 -11.44 1.58 -8.58
N PHE A 164 -11.78 1.93 -7.35
CA PHE A 164 -11.64 3.29 -6.85
C PHE A 164 -10.31 3.47 -6.14
N ASN A 165 -9.68 4.64 -6.34
CA ASN A 165 -8.36 4.99 -5.78
C ASN A 165 -8.27 4.83 -4.24
N PHE A 166 -9.40 4.82 -3.55
CA PHE A 166 -9.52 4.95 -2.10
C PHE A 166 -10.25 3.78 -1.40
N ALA A 167 -10.96 2.93 -2.15
CA ALA A 167 -11.74 1.82 -1.58
C ALA A 167 -11.41 0.45 -2.20
N GLY A 168 -10.52 0.41 -3.21
CA GLY A 168 -10.25 -0.81 -3.96
C GLY A 168 -11.45 -1.18 -4.85
N LYS A 169 -11.72 -2.49 -4.98
CA LYS A 169 -12.81 -3.01 -5.83
C LYS A 169 -14.17 -2.78 -5.16
N VAL A 170 -15.11 -2.20 -5.90
CA VAL A 170 -16.53 -2.09 -5.51
C VAL A 170 -17.39 -2.85 -6.52
#